data_AF-A0A971B5C2-F1
#
_entry.id   AF-A0A971B5C2-F1
#
_cell.length_a   1.000
_cell.length_b   1.000
_cell.length_c   1.000
_cell.angle_alpha   90.00
_cell.angle_beta   90.00
_cell.angle_gamma   90.00
#
_symmetry.space_group_name_H-M   'P 1'
#
loop_
_entity.id
_entity.type
_entity.pdbx_description
1 polymer ?
#
loop_
_entity_poly.entity_id
_entity_poly.type
_entity_poly.pdbx_seq_one_letter_code
_entity_poly.pdbx_strand_id
1 'polypeptide(L)'
;MPEETRRIAVHQFPQWIERRYNAAMKVISLQSGSNGNCIYVEADGVKLLIDAGISGIKVKEGLSLRRRDVADIDAVLISHDHVDHSRSMGIYHRMFGVPVYITADTYYAASRYEKRT
;
A
#
# COMPACT_ATOMS: atom_id res chain seq x y z
N MET A 1 0.05 33.99 -21.60
CA MET A 1 -0.55 33.78 -20.27
C MET A 1 -2.04 34.05 -20.38
N PRO A 2 -2.95 33.24 -19.83
CA PRO A 2 -2.88 31.83 -19.37
C PRO A 2 -3.95 30.94 -20.06
N GLU A 3 -3.74 29.63 -20.25
CA GLU A 3 -4.16 28.54 -19.33
C GLU A 3 -5.63 28.61 -18.84
N GLU A 4 -6.57 28.30 -19.72
CA GLU A 4 -7.91 27.83 -19.33
C GLU A 4 -7.96 26.30 -19.45
N THR A 5 -7.28 25.63 -18.52
CA THR A 5 -7.57 24.23 -18.21
C THR A 5 -8.98 24.19 -17.65
N ARG A 6 -9.91 23.68 -18.45
CA ARG A 6 -11.32 23.45 -18.09
C ARG A 6 -11.41 22.84 -16.69
N ARG A 7 -11.78 23.69 -15.72
CA ARG A 7 -12.28 23.25 -14.42
C ARG A 7 -13.56 22.46 -14.71
N ILE A 8 -13.49 21.15 -14.53
CA ILE A 8 -14.70 20.35 -14.35
C ILE A 8 -15.42 21.00 -13.17
N ALA A 9 -16.63 21.50 -13.41
CA ALA A 9 -17.48 22.07 -12.37
C ALA A 9 -17.87 20.94 -11.42
N VAL A 10 -17.00 20.69 -10.43
CA VAL A 10 -17.32 19.84 -9.30
C VAL A 10 -18.41 20.58 -8.54
N HIS A 11 -19.62 20.02 -8.49
CA HIS A 11 -20.69 20.51 -7.63
C HIS A 11 -20.11 20.87 -6.27
N GLN A 12 -20.46 22.04 -5.73
CA GLN A 12 -19.98 22.49 -4.43
C GLN A 12 -20.20 21.39 -3.40
N PHE A 13 -19.13 20.67 -3.07
CA PHE A 13 -19.19 19.64 -2.07
C PHE A 13 -19.31 20.34 -0.71
N PRO A 14 -20.14 19.82 0.21
CA PRO A 14 -20.17 20.32 1.58
C PRO A 14 -18.75 20.46 2.16
N GLN A 15 -18.48 21.54 2.91
CA GLN A 15 -17.12 21.85 3.40
C GLN A 15 -16.44 20.72 4.18
N TRP A 16 -17.21 19.81 4.78
CA TRP A 16 -16.70 18.63 5.46
C TRP A 16 -16.14 17.56 4.51
N ILE A 17 -16.62 17.52 3.26
CA ILE A 17 -16.04 16.73 2.16
C ILE A 17 -14.75 17.40 1.67
N GLU A 18 -14.75 18.71 1.44
CA GLU A 18 -13.55 19.44 0.98
C GLU A 18 -12.36 19.34 1.94
N ARG A 19 -12.59 19.36 3.26
CA ARG A 19 -11.52 19.15 4.26
C ARG A 19 -10.83 17.79 4.13
N ARG A 20 -11.55 16.73 3.70
CA ARG A 20 -10.99 15.38 3.50
C ARG A 20 -10.25 15.24 2.18
N TYR A 21 -10.67 15.96 1.13
CA TYR A 21 -10.05 15.88 -0.20
C TYR A 21 -8.76 16.69 -0.36
N ASN A 22 -8.46 17.63 0.55
CA ASN A 22 -7.24 18.44 0.50
C ASN A 22 -6.06 17.85 1.29
N ALA A 23 -6.20 16.65 1.87
CA ALA A 23 -5.07 15.97 2.50
C ALA A 23 -4.08 15.53 1.42
N ALA A 24 -2.84 16.01 1.50
CA ALA A 24 -1.79 15.61 0.56
C ALA A 24 -1.52 14.11 0.70
N MET A 25 -1.79 13.35 -0.36
CA MET A 25 -1.50 11.92 -0.45
C MET A 25 -0.12 11.73 -1.09
N LYS A 26 0.69 10.84 -0.52
CA LYS A 26 1.95 10.39 -1.12
C LYS A 26 1.85 8.92 -1.46
N VAL A 27 2.25 8.59 -2.69
CA VAL A 27 2.28 7.22 -3.18
C VAL A 27 3.67 6.92 -3.67
N ILE A 28 4.21 5.79 -3.26
CA ILE A 28 5.56 5.37 -3.57
C ILE A 28 5.51 3.92 -4.03
N SER A 29 5.80 3.67 -5.30
CA SER A 29 6.09 2.31 -5.77
C SER A 29 7.44 1.87 -5.22
N LEU A 30 7.44 0.89 -4.30
CA LEU A 30 8.67 0.26 -3.80
C LEU A 30 9.14 -0.81 -4.78
N GLN A 31 8.20 -1.56 -5.37
CA GLN A 31 8.43 -2.43 -6.50
C GLN A 31 7.12 -2.66 -7.27
N SER A 32 7.22 -2.83 -8.59
CA SER A 32 6.10 -3.20 -9.45
C SER A 32 6.52 -4.24 -10.49
N GLY A 33 5.66 -5.23 -10.75
CA GLY A 33 5.85 -6.26 -11.77
C GLY A 33 5.95 -7.68 -11.19
N SER A 34 6.18 -8.67 -12.07
CA SER A 34 6.14 -10.11 -11.73
C SER A 34 7.11 -10.55 -10.64
N ASN A 35 8.16 -9.77 -10.38
CA ASN A 35 9.14 -10.04 -9.33
C ASN A 35 8.69 -9.57 -7.94
N GLY A 36 7.46 -9.05 -7.82
CA GLY A 36 6.86 -8.59 -6.58
C GLY A 36 6.32 -7.17 -6.67
N ASN A 37 5.18 -6.95 -6.04
CA ASN A 37 4.52 -5.67 -5.90
C ASN A 37 4.50 -5.24 -4.43
N CYS A 38 4.82 -3.97 -4.20
CA CYS A 38 4.60 -3.31 -2.91
C CYS A 38 4.56 -1.80 -3.14
N ILE A 39 3.47 -1.18 -2.72
CA ILE A 39 3.23 0.26 -2.84
C ILE A 39 3.03 0.82 -1.44
N TYR A 40 3.76 1.87 -1.11
CA TYR A 40 3.53 2.66 0.10
C TYR A 40 2.56 3.80 -0.18
N VAL A 41 1.60 4.00 0.71
CA VAL A 41 0.60 5.07 0.66
C VAL A 41 0.58 5.81 1.99
N GLU A 42 0.65 7.14 1.94
CA GLU A 42 0.63 8.03 3.10
C GLU A 42 -0.40 9.13 2.88
N ALA A 43 -1.39 9.24 3.76
CA ALA A 43 -2.40 10.30 3.72
C ALA A 43 -3.00 10.52 5.11
N ASP A 44 -3.18 11.78 5.50
CA ASP A 44 -3.86 12.18 6.76
C ASP A 44 -3.34 11.45 8.02
N GLY A 45 -2.01 11.28 8.09
CA GLY A 45 -1.34 10.58 9.19
C GLY A 45 -1.34 9.05 9.10
N VAL A 46 -2.10 8.45 8.19
CA VAL A 46 -2.15 7.00 7.95
C VAL A 46 -1.11 6.59 6.92
N LYS A 47 -0.40 5.49 7.19
CA LYS A 47 0.69 4.94 6.38
C LYS A 47 0.44 3.45 6.14
N LEU A 48 0.21 3.10 4.88
CA LEU A 48 -0.15 1.74 4.46
C LEU A 48 0.88 1.16 3.50
N LEU A 49 1.02 -0.16 3.54
CA LEU A 49 1.60 -0.92 2.44
C LEU A 49 0.48 -1.64 1.69
N ILE A 50 0.46 -1.50 0.37
CA ILE A 50 -0.39 -2.25 -0.53
C ILE A 50 0.48 -3.35 -1.15
N ASP A 51 0.07 -4.59 -0.93
CA ASP A 51 0.74 -5.84 -1.27
C ASP A 51 2.06 -6.11 -0.53
N ALA A 52 2.34 -7.41 -0.39
CA ALA A 52 3.51 -7.99 0.25
C ALA A 52 4.27 -8.90 -0.73
N GLY A 53 4.46 -8.40 -1.95
CA GLY A 53 5.12 -9.12 -3.03
C GLY A 53 6.64 -9.15 -2.95
N ILE A 54 7.27 -8.37 -2.07
CA ILE A 54 8.74 -8.31 -1.91
C ILE A 54 9.15 -8.65 -0.48
N SER A 55 10.42 -8.99 -0.26
CA SER A 55 10.92 -9.29 1.09
C SER A 55 10.84 -8.07 2.01
N GLY A 56 10.67 -8.29 3.32
CA GLY A 56 10.61 -7.20 4.30
C GLY A 56 11.91 -6.36 4.35
N ILE A 57 13.06 -6.96 4.03
CA ILE A 57 14.34 -6.24 3.89
C ILE A 57 14.25 -5.22 2.75
N LYS A 58 13.75 -5.61 1.57
CA LYS A 58 13.59 -4.70 0.43
C LYS A 58 12.63 -3.55 0.73
N VAL A 59 11.55 -3.82 1.47
CA VAL A 59 10.63 -2.76 1.94
C VAL A 59 11.38 -1.77 2.81
N LYS A 60 12.11 -2.27 3.82
CA LYS A 60 12.86 -1.43 4.77
C LYS A 60 13.89 -0.55 4.05
N GLU A 61 14.66 -1.12 3.12
CA GLU A 61 15.61 -0.38 2.29
C GLU A 61 14.90 0.67 1.42
N GLY A 62 13.84 0.29 0.73
CA GLY A 62 13.08 1.17 -0.16
C GLY A 62 12.45 2.36 0.55
N LEU A 63 11.91 2.14 1.75
CA LEU A 63 11.36 3.20 2.60
C LEU A 63 12.46 4.09 3.18
N SER A 64 13.56 3.50 3.66
CA SER A 64 14.70 4.24 4.23
C SER A 64 15.31 5.21 3.21
N LEU A 65 15.49 4.78 1.96
CA LEU A 65 15.93 5.66 0.84
C LEU A 65 15.01 6.86 0.62
N ARG A 66 13.77 6.76 1.06
CA ARG A 66 12.74 7.79 0.94
C ARG A 66 12.44 8.44 2.29
N ARG A 67 13.29 8.25 3.31
CA ARG A 67 13.16 8.83 4.66
C ARG A 67 11.87 8.40 5.38
N ARG A 68 11.46 7.14 5.21
CA ARG A 68 10.35 6.50 5.94
C ARG A 68 10.87 5.29 6.71
N ASP A 69 10.22 4.99 7.83
CA ASP A 69 10.49 3.79 8.63
C ASP A 69 9.35 2.77 8.47
N VAL A 70 9.69 1.49 8.48
CA VAL A 70 8.71 0.39 8.54
C VAL A 70 7.96 0.39 9.88
N ALA A 71 8.58 0.91 10.94
CA ALA A 71 7.97 1.01 12.27
C ALA A 71 6.78 1.98 12.31
N ASP A 72 6.67 2.85 11.31
CA ASP A 72 5.58 3.81 11.18
C ASP A 72 4.39 3.27 10.36
N ILE A 73 4.46 2.06 9.83
CA ILE A 73 3.39 1.49 9.01
C ILE A 73 2.22 1.09 9.92
N ASP A 74 1.01 1.48 9.57
CA ASP A 74 -0.19 1.15 10.34
C ASP A 74 -0.74 -0.22 9.97
N ALA A 75 -0.70 -0.58 8.68
CA ALA A 75 -1.22 -1.84 8.19
C ALA A 75 -0.70 -2.22 6.80
N VAL A 76 -0.90 -3.48 6.45
CA VAL A 76 -0.69 -4.02 5.10
C VAL A 76 -2.04 -4.44 4.52
N LEU A 77 -2.32 -4.09 3.27
CA LEU A 77 -3.49 -4.51 2.52
C LEU A 77 -3.06 -5.43 1.38
N ILE A 78 -3.62 -6.63 1.26
CA ILE A 78 -3.36 -7.54 0.13
C ILE A 78 -4.49 -7.39 -0.89
N SER A 79 -4.13 -7.03 -2.12
CA SER A 79 -5.11 -6.76 -3.19
C SER A 79 -5.76 -8.03 -3.74
N HIS A 80 -4.96 -9.06 -4.03
CA HIS A 80 -5.39 -10.35 -4.59
C HIS A 80 -4.34 -11.44 -4.36
N ASP A 81 -4.64 -12.66 -4.78
CA ASP A 81 -4.01 -13.90 -4.29
C ASP A 81 -2.71 -14.28 -4.99
N HIS A 82 -2.38 -13.60 -6.09
CA HIS A 82 -1.17 -13.88 -6.85
C HIS A 82 0.09 -13.76 -5.99
N VAL A 83 1.05 -14.65 -6.24
CA VAL A 83 2.27 -14.82 -5.44
C VAL A 83 3.12 -13.55 -5.44
N ASP A 84 3.16 -12.82 -6.54
CA ASP A 84 3.86 -11.52 -6.63
C ASP A 84 3.16 -10.40 -5.85
N HIS A 85 2.03 -10.66 -5.20
CA HIS A 85 1.36 -9.75 -4.28
C HIS A 85 1.32 -10.26 -2.83
N SER A 86 1.33 -11.58 -2.60
CA SER A 86 1.03 -12.15 -1.29
C SER A 86 2.19 -12.91 -0.63
N ARG A 87 3.26 -13.28 -1.37
CA ARG A 87 4.28 -14.26 -0.91
C ARG A 87 5.02 -13.91 0.38
N SER A 88 5.04 -12.65 0.81
CA SER A 88 5.72 -12.21 2.04
C SER A 88 4.76 -11.70 3.12
N MET A 89 3.43 -11.91 2.97
CA MET A 89 2.43 -11.40 3.91
C MET A 89 2.67 -11.87 5.35
N GLY A 90 3.02 -13.15 5.54
CA GLY A 90 3.34 -13.69 6.86
C GLY A 90 4.63 -13.10 7.47
N ILE A 91 5.61 -12.74 6.62
CA ILE A 91 6.83 -12.06 7.05
C ILE A 91 6.50 -10.64 7.50
N TYR A 92 5.63 -9.92 6.79
CA TYR A 92 5.32 -8.53 7.12
C TYR A 92 4.66 -8.42 8.49
N HIS A 93 3.71 -9.31 8.79
CA HIS A 93 3.10 -9.38 10.12
C HIS A 93 4.15 -9.59 11.22
N ARG A 94 5.06 -10.56 11.05
CA ARG A 94 6.09 -10.88 12.06
C ARG A 94 7.19 -9.83 12.18
N MET A 95 7.63 -9.27 11.06
CA MET A 95 8.77 -8.37 10.99
C MET A 95 8.38 -6.93 11.36
N PHE A 96 7.18 -6.49 10.98
CA PHE A 96 6.72 -5.12 11.21
C PHE A 96 5.76 -5.01 12.40
N GLY A 97 5.15 -6.12 12.86
CA GLY A 97 4.24 -6.10 14.00
C GLY A 97 2.88 -5.45 13.69
N VAL A 98 2.51 -5.37 12.41
CA VAL A 98 1.30 -4.68 11.93
C VAL A 98 0.21 -5.67 11.51
N PRO A 99 -1.08 -5.28 11.55
CA PRO A 99 -2.15 -6.07 10.96
C PRO A 99 -1.98 -6.20 9.44
N VAL A 100 -2.32 -7.38 8.93
CA VAL A 100 -2.43 -7.66 7.49
C VAL A 100 -3.89 -7.91 7.17
N TYR A 101 -4.49 -7.02 6.37
CA TYR A 101 -5.86 -7.15 5.90
C TYR A 101 -5.88 -7.81 4.53
N ILE A 102 -6.70 -8.83 4.42
CA ILE A 102 -6.86 -9.69 3.25
C ILE A 102 -8.29 -10.26 3.30
N THR A 103 -8.93 -10.43 2.15
CA THR A 103 -10.23 -11.10 2.11
C THR A 103 -10.04 -12.61 2.35
N ALA A 104 -11.07 -13.28 2.85
CA ALA A 104 -10.99 -14.72 3.12
C ALA A 104 -10.63 -15.52 1.86
N ASP A 105 -11.29 -15.23 0.73
CA ASP A 105 -11.04 -15.89 -0.54
C ASP A 105 -9.59 -15.72 -1.01
N THR A 106 -9.07 -14.48 -0.93
CA THR A 106 -7.68 -14.17 -1.28
C THR A 106 -6.70 -14.91 -0.37
N TYR A 107 -6.98 -14.97 0.94
CA TYR A 107 -6.15 -15.69 1.89
C TYR A 107 -6.11 -17.20 1.62
N TYR A 108 -7.27 -17.81 1.40
CA TYR A 108 -7.35 -19.24 1.11
C TYR A 108 -6.63 -19.58 -0.21
N ALA A 109 -6.81 -18.77 -1.25
CA ALA A 109 -6.09 -18.96 -2.51
C ALA A 109 -4.58 -18.79 -2.35
N ALA A 110 -4.11 -17.72 -1.70
CA ALA A 110 -2.70 -17.47 -1.45
C ALA A 110 -2.02 -18.58 -0.61
N SER A 111 -2.71 -19.09 0.42
CA SER A 111 -2.20 -20.14 1.31
C SER A 111 -1.97 -21.50 0.62
N ARG A 112 -2.59 -21.73 -0.55
CA ARG A 112 -2.34 -22.95 -1.33
C ARG A 112 -0.94 -22.97 -1.93
N TYR A 113 -0.33 -21.80 -2.12
CA TYR A 113 1.02 -21.67 -2.65
C TYR A 113 2.10 -21.81 -1.58
N GLU A 114 1.80 -21.51 -0.30
CA GLU A 114 2.75 -21.68 0.82
C GLU A 114 3.06 -23.15 1.14
N LYS A 115 2.18 -24.10 0.80
CA LYS A 115 2.39 -25.54 1.08
C LYS A 115 3.38 -26.26 0.13
N ARG A 116 4.16 -25.52 -0.66
CA ARG A 116 5.06 -26.07 -1.70
C ARG A 116 6.54 -25.78 -1.49
N THR A 117 6.91 -25.14 -0.38
CA THR A 117 8.29 -24.85 0.03
C THR A 117 8.51 -25.30 1.46
#